data_AF-A0A9X1Z9C2-F1
#
_entry.id   AF-A0A9X1Z9C2-F1
#
_cell.length_a   1.000
_cell.length_b   1.000
_cell.length_c   1.000
_cell.angle_alpha   90.00
_cell.angle_beta   90.00
_cell.angle_gamma   90.00
#
_symmetry.space_group_name_H-M   'P 1'
#
loop_
_entity.id
_entity.type
_entity.pdbx_description
1 polymer ?
#
loop_
_entity_poly.entity_id
_entity_poly.type
_entity_poly.pdbx_seq_one_letter_code
_entity_poly.pdbx_strand_id
1 'polypeptide(L)'
;MVLTDRHHGITHLSHLDSLGLIQFNSLSGFNKQGLPKHFTLAYCGQPLPLEMKNGKNNISVGQVLLSQAGQELAQVVLVPGVDGFYDYVKEQWKAHAPSEENT
;
A
#
# COMPACT_ATOMS: atom_id res chain seq x y z
N MET A 1 1.78 -3.70 2.38
CA MET A 1 1.86 -2.45 1.60
C MET A 1 3.07 -1.68 2.11
N VAL A 2 4.07 -1.40 1.27
CA VAL A 2 5.30 -0.70 1.68
C VAL A 2 5.60 0.38 0.63
N LEU A 3 5.64 1.64 1.09
CA LEU A 3 5.98 2.81 0.27
C LEU A 3 7.46 3.20 0.52
N THR A 4 8.13 3.40 -0.61
CA THR A 4 9.51 3.82 -0.92
C THR A 4 10.33 4.57 0.14
N ASP A 5 11.51 4.01 0.44
CA ASP A 5 12.69 4.74 0.94
C ASP A 5 13.54 5.26 -0.23
N ARG A 6 14.01 6.51 -0.16
CA ARG A 6 14.81 7.15 -1.22
C ARG A 6 16.30 6.85 -1.02
N HIS A 7 16.93 6.41 -2.11
CA HIS A 7 18.38 6.31 -2.36
C HIS A 7 19.17 5.11 -1.78
N HIS A 8 18.70 4.33 -0.81
CA HIS A 8 19.44 3.13 -0.33
C HIS A 8 18.68 1.78 -0.43
N GLY A 9 17.39 1.78 -0.82
CA GLY A 9 16.55 0.56 -0.83
C GLY A 9 16.39 -0.19 -2.16
N ILE A 10 16.89 0.32 -3.29
CA ILE A 10 16.57 -0.22 -4.62
C ILE A 10 17.15 -1.62 -4.84
N THR A 11 18.37 -1.89 -4.35
CA THR A 11 19.05 -3.19 -4.51
C THR A 11 18.34 -4.33 -3.75
N HIS A 12 17.77 -4.03 -2.58
CA HIS A 12 17.01 -5.00 -1.79
C HIS A 12 15.64 -5.31 -2.41
N LEU A 13 14.99 -4.31 -3.01
CA LEU A 13 13.72 -4.49 -3.71
C LEU A 13 13.89 -5.36 -4.95
N SER A 14 14.92 -5.14 -5.78
CA SER A 14 15.20 -6.00 -6.94
C SER A 14 15.49 -7.45 -6.56
N HIS A 15 16.08 -7.70 -5.38
CA HIS A 15 16.32 -9.05 -4.89
C HIS A 15 15.02 -9.74 -4.44
N LEU A 16 14.13 -9.04 -3.72
CA LEU A 16 12.81 -9.55 -3.36
C LEU A 16 11.92 -9.80 -4.58
N ASP A 17 12.06 -8.99 -5.62
CA ASP A 17 11.38 -9.16 -6.92
C ASP A 17 11.88 -10.43 -7.62
N SER A 18 13.20 -10.67 -7.60
CA SER A 18 13.82 -11.90 -8.13
C SER A 18 13.41 -13.16 -7.36
N LEU A 19 13.11 -13.04 -6.06
CA LEU A 19 12.54 -14.12 -5.24
C LEU A 19 11.04 -14.33 -5.50
N GLY A 20 10.42 -13.49 -6.33
CA GLY A 20 9.00 -13.56 -6.65
C GLY A 20 8.10 -13.17 -5.48
N LEU A 21 8.61 -12.45 -4.47
CA LEU A 21 7.83 -11.99 -3.32
C LEU A 21 7.15 -10.64 -3.56
N ILE A 22 7.74 -9.83 -4.44
CA ILE A 22 7.19 -8.54 -4.83
C ILE A 22 7.13 -8.42 -6.35
N GLN A 23 6.41 -7.41 -6.82
CA GLN A 23 6.52 -6.84 -8.15
C GLN A 23 6.98 -5.40 -7.98
N PHE A 24 8.10 -5.04 -8.58
CA PHE A 24 8.62 -3.67 -8.55
C PHE A 24 8.52 -3.01 -9.92
N ASN A 25 7.93 -1.81 -9.97
CA ASN A 25 7.89 -0.99 -11.18
C ASN A 25 8.46 0.41 -10.87
N SER A 26 9.70 0.64 -11.31
CA SER A 26 10.44 1.88 -11.09
C SER A 26 10.00 3.05 -11.97
N LEU A 27 9.27 2.80 -13.06
CA LEU A 27 8.96 3.81 -14.08
C LEU A 27 7.60 4.47 -13.90
N SER A 28 6.56 3.68 -13.63
CA SER A 28 5.17 4.19 -13.60
C SER A 28 4.43 3.88 -12.30
N GLY A 29 5.02 3.09 -11.41
CA GLY A 29 4.34 2.55 -10.24
C GLY A 29 3.10 1.74 -10.59
N PHE A 30 2.27 1.47 -9.59
CA PHE A 30 1.08 0.65 -9.69
C PHE A 30 -0.16 1.46 -9.36
N ASN A 31 -1.22 1.21 -10.13
CA ASN A 31 -2.55 1.71 -9.87
C ASN A 31 -3.49 0.52 -9.67
N LYS A 32 -4.18 0.47 -8.53
CA LYS A 32 -5.31 -0.46 -8.38
C LYS A 32 -6.53 0.14 -9.02
N GLN A 33 -7.21 -0.65 -9.87
CA GLN A 33 -8.46 -0.29 -10.53
C GLN A 33 -9.58 -1.22 -10.07
N GLY A 34 -10.84 -0.82 -10.29
CA GLY A 34 -12.01 -1.65 -9.96
C GLY A 34 -12.23 -1.81 -8.46
N LEU A 35 -11.69 -0.90 -7.65
CA LEU A 35 -11.92 -0.91 -6.21
C LEU A 35 -13.38 -0.54 -5.89
N PRO A 36 -13.99 -1.17 -4.87
CA PRO A 36 -15.32 -0.81 -4.41
C PRO A 36 -15.32 0.60 -3.82
N LYS A 37 -16.51 1.19 -3.70
CA LYS A 37 -16.67 2.55 -3.14
C LYS A 37 -16.03 2.69 -1.76
N HIS A 38 -16.18 1.68 -0.91
CA HIS A 38 -15.55 1.62 0.41
C HIS A 38 -14.63 0.41 0.45
N PHE A 39 -13.39 0.60 0.89
CA PHE A 39 -12.42 -0.46 1.07
C PHE A 39 -11.48 -0.15 2.24
N THR A 40 -10.84 -1.18 2.78
CA THR A 40 -9.92 -1.03 3.90
C THR A 40 -8.52 -1.43 3.46
N LEU A 41 -7.56 -0.53 3.64
CA LEU A 41 -6.14 -0.88 3.60
C LEU A 41 -5.68 -1.29 4.99
N ALA A 42 -4.62 -2.08 5.07
CA ALA A 42 -4.01 -2.42 6.34
C ALA A 42 -2.51 -2.16 6.28
N TYR A 43 -2.00 -1.48 7.31
CA TYR A 43 -0.56 -1.30 7.54
C TYR A 43 -0.20 -1.91 8.88
N CYS A 44 0.65 -2.95 8.88
CA CYS A 44 1.04 -3.68 10.10
C CYS A 44 -0.15 -4.04 11.02
N GLY A 45 -1.26 -4.47 10.44
CA GLY A 45 -2.49 -4.82 11.17
C GLY A 45 -3.39 -3.64 11.55
N GLN A 46 -2.95 -2.40 11.36
CA GLN A 46 -3.77 -1.21 11.57
C GLN A 46 -4.66 -0.95 10.34
N PRO A 47 -6.00 -1.03 10.48
CA PRO A 47 -6.92 -0.79 9.38
C PRO A 47 -7.01 0.72 9.06
N LEU A 48 -6.96 1.04 7.78
CA LEU A 48 -7.19 2.36 7.23
C LEU A 48 -8.38 2.30 6.25
N PRO A 49 -9.59 2.66 6.70
CA PRO A 49 -10.75 2.74 5.83
C PRO A 49 -10.58 3.90 4.83
N LEU A 50 -10.90 3.63 3.57
CA LEU A 50 -10.85 4.60 2.47
C LEU A 50 -12.14 4.55 1.64
N GLU A 51 -12.48 5.69 1.06
CA GLU A 51 -13.63 5.89 0.20
C GLU A 51 -13.22 6.48 -1.16
N MET A 52 -13.73 5.88 -2.24
CA MET A 52 -13.60 6.42 -3.60
C MET A 52 -14.63 7.50 -3.85
N LYS A 53 -14.17 8.75 -3.93
CA LYS A 53 -15.01 9.91 -4.29
C LYS A 53 -15.17 9.98 -5.81
N ASN A 54 -16.38 10.29 -6.27
CA ASN A 54 -16.72 10.59 -7.68
C ASN A 54 -16.55 9.45 -8.69
N GLY A 55 -16.71 8.18 -8.28
CA GLY A 55 -16.71 7.04 -9.19
C GLY A 55 -15.36 6.74 -9.88
N LYS A 56 -14.30 7.45 -9.49
CA LYS A 56 -12.93 7.10 -9.86
C LYS A 56 -12.51 5.90 -9.04
N ASN A 57 -12.63 4.72 -9.63
CA ASN A 57 -12.29 3.45 -8.97
C ASN A 57 -10.80 3.12 -9.10
N ASN A 58 -9.93 4.14 -9.22
CA ASN A 58 -8.49 3.97 -9.36
C ASN A 58 -7.73 4.70 -8.24
N ILE A 59 -6.69 4.05 -7.73
CA ILE A 59 -5.82 4.63 -6.71
C ILE A 59 -4.38 4.22 -6.97
N SER A 60 -3.47 5.18 -6.88
CA SER A 60 -2.04 4.88 -6.92
C SER A 60 -1.63 4.25 -5.61
N VAL A 61 -0.96 3.09 -5.71
CA VAL A 61 -0.53 2.27 -4.55
C VAL A 61 0.99 2.25 -4.38
N GLY A 62 1.71 3.09 -5.14
CA GLY A 62 3.17 3.20 -5.09
C GLY A 62 3.88 2.31 -6.11
N GLN A 63 5.17 2.04 -5.89
CA GLN A 63 6.04 1.36 -6.86
C GLN A 63 6.22 -0.15 -6.61
N VAL A 64 5.66 -0.66 -5.52
CA VAL A 64 5.84 -2.06 -5.10
C VAL A 64 4.49 -2.69 -4.80
N LEU A 65 4.24 -3.87 -5.36
CA LEU A 65 3.13 -4.75 -4.99
C LEU A 65 3.67 -6.05 -4.41
N LEU A 66 2.97 -6.63 -3.45
CA LEU A 66 3.26 -7.99 -3.01
C LEU A 66 2.70 -8.98 -4.04
N SER A 67 3.50 -9.98 -4.42
CA SER A 67 3.01 -11.15 -5.12
C SER A 67 2.11 -11.98 -4.19
N GLN A 68 1.48 -13.03 -4.72
CA GLN A 68 0.74 -13.96 -3.88
C GLN A 68 1.63 -14.55 -2.76
N ALA A 69 2.81 -15.05 -3.10
CA ALA A 69 3.76 -15.58 -2.12
C ALA A 69 4.20 -14.52 -1.08
N GLY A 70 4.40 -13.27 -1.52
CA GLY A 70 4.71 -12.17 -0.61
C GLY A 70 3.56 -11.82 0.34
N GLN A 71 2.31 -11.93 -0.12
CA GLN A 71 1.13 -11.71 0.73
C GLN A 71 0.99 -12.80 1.79
N GLU A 72 1.18 -14.07 1.41
CA GLU A 72 1.15 -15.20 2.34
C GLU A 72 2.27 -15.06 3.39
N LEU A 73 3.49 -14.72 2.96
CA LEU A 73 4.60 -14.49 3.88
C LEU A 73 4.33 -13.32 4.84
N ALA A 74 3.76 -12.23 4.35
CA ALA A 74 3.44 -11.06 5.16
C ALA A 74 2.36 -11.33 6.23
N GLN A 75 1.55 -12.39 6.08
CA GLN A 75 0.60 -12.80 7.12
C GLN A 75 1.28 -13.57 8.26
N VAL A 76 2.40 -14.22 7.98
CA VAL A 76 3.15 -15.03 8.96
C VAL A 76 4.20 -14.21 9.69
N VAL A 77 4.83 -13.26 8.99
CA VAL A 77 5.91 -12.43 9.53
C VAL A 77 5.34 -11.15 10.15
N LEU A 78 5.31 -11.10 11.48
CA LEU A 78 4.99 -9.88 12.23
C LEU A 78 6.23 -9.00 12.34
N VAL A 79 6.31 -7.97 11.49
CA VAL A 79 7.36 -6.95 11.57
C VAL A 79 6.80 -5.74 12.32
N PRO A 80 7.55 -5.18 13.30
CA PRO A 80 7.14 -3.92 13.92
C PRO A 80 7.04 -2.84 12.84
N GLY A 81 5.92 -2.11 12.86
CA GLY A 81 5.73 -0.99 11.96
C GLY A 81 6.80 0.09 12.20
N VAL A 82 7.16 0.80 11.15
CA VAL A 82 8.02 1.99 11.26
C VAL A 82 7.23 3.12 11.92
N ASP A 83 7.81 3.73 12.95
CA ASP A 83 7.20 4.84 13.68
C ASP A 83 6.92 6.03 12.75
N GLY A 84 5.76 6.68 12.92
CA GLY A 84 5.29 7.77 12.06
C GLY A 84 4.88 7.39 10.62
N PHE A 85 5.16 6.16 10.17
CA PHE A 85 4.82 5.75 8.81
C PHE A 85 3.32 5.58 8.58
N TYR A 86 2.58 5.20 9.63
CA TYR A 86 1.12 5.13 9.56
C TYR A 86 0.51 6.52 9.31
N ASP A 87 1.06 7.58 9.91
CA ASP A 87 0.62 8.95 9.68
C ASP A 87 0.95 9.42 8.26
N TYR A 88 2.14 9.11 7.76
CA TYR A 88 2.50 9.35 6.36
C TYR A 88 1.53 8.69 5.38
N VAL A 89 1.16 7.42 5.63
CA VAL A 89 0.18 6.68 4.83
C VAL A 89 -1.20 7.35 4.85
N LYS A 90 -1.67 7.82 6.02
CA LYS A 90 -2.92 8.57 6.13
C LYS A 90 -2.88 9.87 5.34
N GLU A 91 -1.78 10.61 5.38
CA GLU A 91 -1.61 11.84 4.60
C GLU A 91 -1.64 11.58 3.09
N GLN A 92 -0.96 10.53 2.63
CA GLN A 92 -0.91 10.15 1.21
C GLN A 92 -2.29 9.87 0.62
N TRP A 93 -3.20 9.30 1.40
CA TRP A 93 -4.57 8.98 0.97
C TRP A 93 -5.65 9.84 1.62
N LYS A 94 -5.28 11.00 2.20
CA LYS A 94 -6.23 11.91 2.86
C LYS A 94 -7.39 12.34 1.96
N ALA A 95 -7.16 12.46 0.65
CA ALA A 95 -8.23 12.75 -0.33
C ALA A 95 -9.34 11.69 -0.35
N HIS A 96 -8.97 10.43 -0.07
CA HIS A 96 -9.83 9.26 0.00
C HIS A 96 -10.24 8.91 1.43
N ALA A 97 -9.91 9.73 2.43
CA ALA A 97 -10.44 9.54 3.77
C ALA A 97 -11.98 9.60 3.71
N PRO A 98 -12.67 8.70 4.41
CA PRO A 98 -14.13 8.75 4.52
C PRO A 98 -14.52 10.13 5.06
N SER A 99 -15.56 10.73 4.49
CA SER A 99 -16.17 11.89 5.14
C SER A 99 -16.70 11.44 6.49
N GLU A 100 -16.33 12.14 7.56
CA GLU A 100 -16.99 12.01 8.86
C GLU A 100 -18.44 12.53 8.75
N GLU A 101 -19.29 11.76 8.08
CA GLU A 101 -20.73 11.98 7.98
C GLU A 101 -21.41 10.62 7.90
N ASN A 102 -21.51 9.94 9.04
CA ASN A 102 -22.77 9.65 9.70
C ASN A 102 -22.57 8.64 10.85
N THR A 103 -22.78 9.18 12.05
CA THR A 103 -23.51 8.63 13.21
C THR A 103 -22.99 7.36 13.89
#